data_AF-A0A1G2GRS0-F1
#
_entry.id   AF-A0A1G2GRS0-F1
#
_cell.length_a   1.000
_cell.length_b   1.000
_cell.length_c   1.000
_cell.angle_alpha   90.00
_cell.angle_beta   90.00
_cell.angle_gamma   90.00
#
_symmetry.space_group_name_H-M   'P 1'
#
loop_
_entity.id
_entity.type
_entity.pdbx_description
1 polymer ?
#
loop_
_entity_poly.entity_id
_entity_poly.type
_entity_poly.pdbx_seq_one_letter_code
_entity_poly.pdbx_strand_id
1 'polypeptide(L)'
;MTYLALKLNLQISNEKISLIGHSFPRLFKFLPALLFSYLAISLFPSLAFAACAPAVNGDYAVTTDCAFSGTANGVDNGNLTVNQGATLTLNAGQILVINPGKGIAINGSIAINTTAQIKKTYLWMTDVDGDGWPANITQIAQNTAPANGRRRYLMASVATPDCNDAAYSLTNDCGGSGGGVGAWTTTTPLPSAMNYHSVVVNNGFIYSIGGIGGGESSPTTTVYFAPISATNSVGTWKTTTPLPRGLYFHRAVVYNGYIYTTGGKDDAPFTTSTVFYAPISATNSVGAWQTTTELPQPIFAHSAVVNSGFIYTTGGGPVFQDGVVYYAPISATSSVGAWKTTTPLLPVAFHSTVVNNGYIYTMGGTNGTAVTSTVYFAQISATSSVGAWTRTTPLPQAVGYNSAVVNNGFIYVIGGLDSSSTPISAVYSAPISATNSVGAWQTTTQLPTLLGYYSTVANNGFVYIIGGPQIGIGGATSTVYFAPLQ
;
A
#
# COMPACT_ATOMS: atom_id res chain seq x y z
N MET A 1 -3.73 -46.21 -44.88
CA MET A 1 -4.77 -45.23 -44.50
C MET A 1 -4.39 -43.90 -45.12
N THR A 2 -5.13 -43.52 -46.16
CA THR A 2 -4.82 -42.42 -47.07
C THR A 2 -5.41 -41.13 -46.48
N TYR A 3 -4.59 -40.12 -46.21
CA TYR A 3 -5.05 -38.84 -45.68
C TYR A 3 -5.77 -38.05 -46.78
N LEU A 4 -7.04 -37.73 -46.53
CA LEU A 4 -7.86 -36.85 -47.36
C LEU A 4 -7.49 -35.40 -47.04
N ALA A 5 -6.72 -34.73 -47.91
CA ALA A 5 -6.41 -33.31 -47.77
C ALA A 5 -7.58 -32.48 -48.32
N LEU A 6 -8.39 -31.88 -47.44
CA LEU A 6 -9.40 -30.90 -47.82
C LEU A 6 -8.73 -29.53 -47.98
N LYS A 7 -8.67 -29.02 -49.22
CA LYS A 7 -8.26 -27.65 -49.54
C LYS A 7 -9.39 -26.69 -49.12
N LEU A 8 -9.14 -25.81 -48.16
CA LEU A 8 -10.06 -24.72 -47.81
C LEU A 8 -9.81 -23.51 -48.72
N ASN A 9 -10.89 -22.94 -49.28
CA ASN A 9 -10.86 -21.75 -50.13
C ASN A 9 -10.52 -20.49 -49.32
N LEU A 10 -9.48 -19.77 -49.75
CA LEU A 10 -9.16 -18.41 -49.31
C LEU A 10 -9.96 -17.41 -50.14
N GLN A 11 -10.74 -16.54 -49.50
CA GLN A 11 -11.25 -15.32 -50.10
C GLN A 11 -10.29 -14.18 -49.72
N ILE A 12 -9.61 -13.58 -50.70
CA ILE A 12 -8.78 -12.39 -50.52
C ILE A 12 -9.42 -11.26 -51.32
N SER A 13 -9.71 -10.12 -50.67
CA SER A 13 -10.25 -8.92 -51.32
C SER A 13 -9.14 -7.94 -51.69
N ASN A 14 -9.24 -7.41 -52.92
CA ASN A 14 -8.52 -6.27 -53.55
C ASN A 14 -7.00 -6.50 -53.78
N GLU A 15 -6.44 -6.63 -54.99
CA GLU A 15 -6.86 -6.37 -56.37
C GLU A 15 -6.22 -7.42 -57.32
N LYS A 16 -6.97 -7.81 -58.37
CA LYS A 16 -6.63 -8.66 -59.54
C LYS A 16 -6.09 -10.09 -59.27
N ILE A 17 -6.87 -11.09 -59.71
CA ILE A 17 -6.41 -12.26 -60.51
C ILE A 17 -7.57 -12.66 -61.44
N SER A 18 -7.26 -12.84 -62.73
CA SER A 18 -8.18 -13.35 -63.76
C SER A 18 -8.10 -14.87 -63.83
N LEU A 19 -9.22 -15.55 -64.10
CA LEU A 19 -9.22 -16.93 -64.56
C LEU A 19 -10.27 -17.13 -65.66
N ILE A 20 -9.75 -17.61 -66.80
CA ILE A 20 -10.38 -17.83 -68.09
C ILE A 20 -11.27 -19.08 -68.05
N GLY A 21 -12.43 -19.04 -68.74
CA GLY A 21 -12.99 -20.25 -69.33
C GLY A 21 -14.51 -20.31 -69.50
N HIS A 22 -14.94 -20.07 -70.74
CA HIS A 22 -16.17 -20.56 -71.40
C HIS A 22 -17.45 -19.68 -71.39
N SER A 23 -17.57 -18.98 -72.52
CA SER A 23 -18.73 -18.42 -73.26
C SER A 23 -19.87 -19.42 -73.55
N PHE A 24 -21.15 -19.14 -73.87
CA PHE A 24 -21.99 -18.03 -74.43
C PHE A 24 -23.50 -18.48 -74.26
N PRO A 25 -24.59 -17.80 -74.73
CA PRO A 25 -24.90 -16.36 -74.90
C PRO A 25 -26.32 -15.93 -74.40
N ARG A 26 -26.50 -14.59 -74.25
CA ARG A 26 -27.71 -13.76 -74.53
C ARG A 26 -28.96 -13.91 -73.60
N LEU A 27 -29.66 -12.86 -73.13
CA LEU A 27 -30.32 -11.78 -73.90
C LEU A 27 -30.99 -10.74 -72.92
N PHE A 28 -31.09 -9.46 -73.34
CA PHE A 28 -31.90 -8.29 -72.86
C PHE A 28 -31.62 -7.65 -71.48
N LYS A 29 -31.07 -6.41 -71.39
CA LYS A 29 -31.66 -5.05 -71.56
C LYS A 29 -32.85 -4.76 -70.62
N PHE A 30 -32.71 -3.80 -69.69
CA PHE A 30 -33.35 -2.46 -69.73
C PHE A 30 -32.99 -1.60 -68.49
N LEU A 31 -33.26 -0.30 -68.66
CA LEU A 31 -32.82 0.94 -68.00
C LEU A 31 -33.15 1.16 -66.49
N PRO A 32 -32.62 2.26 -65.90
CA PRO A 32 -32.56 2.54 -64.46
C PRO A 32 -33.69 3.45 -63.94
N ALA A 33 -33.57 3.78 -62.64
CA ALA A 33 -34.27 4.79 -61.84
C ALA A 33 -35.49 4.28 -61.04
N LEU A 34 -35.42 4.37 -59.72
CA LEU A 34 -36.12 5.42 -58.96
C LEU A 34 -35.81 5.34 -57.46
N LEU A 35 -35.52 6.53 -56.91
CA LEU A 35 -35.65 7.03 -55.54
C LEU A 35 -36.05 6.06 -54.42
N PHE A 36 -35.28 6.06 -53.32
CA PHE A 36 -35.77 6.20 -51.93
C PHE A 36 -34.58 6.66 -51.06
N SER A 37 -34.44 7.97 -50.80
CA SER A 37 -34.69 8.60 -49.49
C SER A 37 -34.07 7.91 -48.27
N TYR A 38 -33.12 8.63 -47.65
CA TYR A 38 -32.71 8.58 -46.25
C TYR A 38 -32.68 7.20 -45.58
N LEU A 39 -31.57 6.48 -45.75
CA LEU A 39 -31.14 5.50 -44.75
C LEU A 39 -30.11 6.19 -43.85
N ALA A 40 -30.45 6.31 -42.57
CA ALA A 40 -29.61 6.82 -41.52
C ALA A 40 -28.21 6.19 -41.62
N ILE A 41 -27.18 7.05 -41.67
CA ILE A 41 -25.81 6.63 -41.34
C ILE A 41 -25.84 6.32 -39.85
N SER A 42 -26.25 5.09 -39.50
CA SER A 42 -25.86 4.50 -38.24
C SER A 42 -24.36 4.28 -38.35
N LEU A 43 -23.60 5.21 -37.77
CA LEU A 43 -22.24 4.93 -37.31
C LEU A 43 -22.36 3.68 -36.44
N PHE A 44 -22.12 2.50 -37.02
CA PHE A 44 -21.94 1.29 -36.24
C PHE A 44 -20.78 1.61 -35.30
N PRO A 45 -20.97 1.54 -33.97
CA PRO A 45 -19.80 1.46 -33.11
C PRO A 45 -18.99 0.28 -33.65
N SER A 46 -17.69 0.46 -33.86
CA SER A 46 -16.81 -0.68 -34.08
C SER A 46 -17.14 -1.67 -32.96
N LEU A 47 -17.73 -2.82 -33.29
CA LEU A 47 -18.04 -3.84 -32.32
C LEU A 47 -16.70 -4.23 -31.71
N ALA A 48 -16.43 -3.70 -30.52
CA ALA A 48 -15.26 -4.07 -29.75
C ALA A 48 -15.49 -5.52 -29.34
N PHE A 49 -14.84 -6.44 -30.05
CA PHE A 49 -14.82 -7.84 -29.64
C PHE A 49 -14.30 -7.92 -28.20
N ALA A 50 -14.86 -8.83 -27.41
CA ALA A 50 -14.28 -9.15 -26.11
C ALA A 50 -12.83 -9.61 -26.30
N ALA A 51 -11.95 -9.30 -25.33
CA ALA A 51 -10.56 -9.77 -25.39
C ALA A 51 -10.52 -11.28 -25.13
N CYS A 52 -9.91 -12.05 -26.03
CA CYS A 52 -9.57 -13.43 -25.73
C CYS A 52 -8.50 -13.44 -24.63
N ALA A 53 -8.79 -14.08 -23.51
CA ALA A 53 -7.91 -14.16 -22.35
C ALA A 53 -7.51 -15.61 -22.07
N PRO A 54 -6.65 -16.22 -22.91
CA PRO A 54 -6.15 -17.56 -22.64
C PRO A 54 -5.42 -17.57 -21.30
N ALA A 55 -5.75 -18.56 -20.47
CA ALA A 55 -5.08 -18.79 -19.21
C ALA A 55 -3.56 -18.92 -19.43
N VAL A 56 -2.78 -18.52 -18.42
CA VAL A 56 -1.31 -18.55 -18.50
C VAL A 56 -0.79 -19.99 -18.63
N ASN A 57 -1.57 -20.98 -18.19
CA ASN A 57 -1.27 -22.39 -18.30
C ASN A 57 -2.57 -23.19 -18.54
N GLY A 58 -2.48 -24.25 -19.34
CA GLY A 58 -3.58 -25.18 -19.60
C GLY A 58 -4.37 -24.89 -20.87
N ASP A 59 -5.38 -25.70 -21.13
CA ASP A 59 -6.20 -25.62 -22.36
C ASP A 59 -7.06 -24.34 -22.37
N TYR A 60 -7.34 -23.82 -23.57
CA TYR A 60 -8.21 -22.65 -23.75
C TYR A 60 -9.31 -22.94 -24.78
N ALA A 61 -10.54 -22.57 -24.44
CA ALA A 61 -11.69 -22.69 -25.31
C ALA A 61 -12.25 -21.30 -25.67
N VAL A 62 -12.30 -20.99 -26.96
CA VAL A 62 -12.99 -19.81 -27.48
C VAL A 62 -14.47 -20.17 -27.59
N THR A 63 -15.28 -19.64 -26.67
CA THR A 63 -16.71 -19.92 -26.55
C THR A 63 -17.61 -18.83 -27.14
N THR A 64 -17.06 -17.63 -27.37
CA THR A 64 -17.73 -16.47 -27.97
C THR A 64 -16.75 -15.74 -28.88
N ASP A 65 -17.25 -14.87 -29.77
CA ASP A 65 -16.41 -14.06 -30.63
C ASP A 65 -15.45 -13.18 -29.81
N CYS A 66 -14.14 -13.29 -30.09
CA CYS A 66 -13.11 -12.55 -29.35
C CYS A 66 -11.88 -12.26 -30.22
N ALA A 67 -11.05 -11.31 -29.79
CA ALA A 67 -9.74 -11.02 -30.41
C ALA A 67 -8.62 -10.98 -29.35
N PHE A 68 -7.39 -11.37 -29.70
CA PHE A 68 -6.27 -11.24 -28.76
C PHE A 68 -5.84 -9.79 -28.56
N SER A 69 -5.27 -9.49 -27.39
CA SER A 69 -4.51 -8.26 -27.15
C SER A 69 -3.01 -8.48 -27.41
N GLY A 70 -2.31 -7.41 -27.80
CA GLY A 70 -0.86 -7.40 -28.05
C GLY A 70 -0.43 -7.96 -29.41
N THR A 71 0.89 -8.04 -29.63
CA THR A 71 1.50 -8.49 -30.89
C THR A 71 1.61 -10.01 -30.99
N ALA A 72 1.76 -10.72 -29.88
CA ALA A 72 1.75 -12.19 -29.83
C ALA A 72 0.92 -12.66 -28.63
N ASN A 73 0.13 -13.72 -28.83
CA ASN A 73 -0.70 -14.33 -27.79
C ASN A 73 -1.06 -15.77 -28.18
N GLY A 74 -1.62 -16.56 -27.28
CA GLY A 74 -1.96 -17.95 -27.55
C GLY A 74 -2.03 -18.80 -26.29
N VAL A 75 -1.95 -20.12 -26.48
CA VAL A 75 -2.02 -21.08 -25.38
C VAL A 75 -0.61 -21.56 -25.04
N ASP A 76 -0.25 -21.45 -23.77
CA ASP A 76 1.03 -21.94 -23.25
C ASP A 76 0.78 -23.17 -22.36
N ASN A 77 1.42 -24.28 -22.70
CA ASN A 77 1.22 -25.62 -22.13
C ASN A 77 -0.22 -26.20 -22.23
N GLY A 78 -1.01 -25.81 -23.23
CA GLY A 78 -2.34 -26.37 -23.48
C GLY A 78 -2.75 -26.40 -24.95
N ASN A 79 -3.90 -27.01 -25.22
CA ASN A 79 -4.56 -27.05 -26.51
C ASN A 79 -5.53 -25.88 -26.67
N LEU A 80 -5.70 -25.42 -27.90
CA LEU A 80 -6.70 -24.41 -28.25
C LEU A 80 -7.92 -25.08 -28.88
N THR A 81 -9.12 -24.79 -28.39
CA THR A 81 -10.38 -25.19 -29.04
C THR A 81 -11.17 -23.95 -29.41
N VAL A 82 -11.60 -23.83 -30.68
CA VAL A 82 -12.58 -22.83 -31.10
C VAL A 82 -13.92 -23.52 -31.24
N ASN A 83 -14.87 -23.21 -30.35
CA ASN A 83 -16.16 -23.89 -30.30
C ASN A 83 -17.08 -23.47 -31.44
N GLN A 84 -18.06 -24.32 -31.73
CA GLN A 84 -19.07 -24.03 -32.74
C GLN A 84 -19.78 -22.71 -32.44
N GLY A 85 -19.93 -21.87 -33.47
CA GLY A 85 -20.58 -20.56 -33.34
C GLY A 85 -19.70 -19.45 -32.78
N ALA A 86 -18.42 -19.71 -32.47
CA ALA A 86 -17.46 -18.69 -32.02
C ALA A 86 -16.40 -18.39 -33.09
N THR A 87 -15.96 -17.13 -33.13
CA THR A 87 -14.92 -16.63 -34.04
C THR A 87 -13.73 -16.06 -33.26
N LEU A 88 -12.55 -16.64 -33.44
CA LEU A 88 -11.28 -16.05 -32.98
C LEU A 88 -10.73 -15.10 -34.04
N THR A 89 -10.64 -13.81 -33.74
CA THR A 89 -10.12 -12.80 -34.67
C THR A 89 -8.66 -12.46 -34.37
N LEU A 90 -7.79 -12.55 -35.38
CA LEU A 90 -6.41 -12.09 -35.36
C LEU A 90 -6.31 -10.79 -36.18
N ASN A 91 -5.98 -9.68 -35.51
CA ASN A 91 -5.78 -8.38 -36.12
C ASN A 91 -4.42 -8.28 -36.82
N ALA A 92 -4.25 -7.24 -37.63
CA ALA A 92 -3.04 -7.06 -38.41
C ALA A 92 -1.76 -7.08 -37.55
N GLY A 93 -0.77 -7.85 -38.00
CA GLY A 93 0.50 -8.04 -37.30
C GLY A 93 0.47 -8.96 -36.08
N GLN A 94 -0.68 -9.53 -35.70
CA GLN A 94 -0.77 -10.42 -34.54
C GLN A 94 -0.28 -11.83 -34.84
N ILE A 95 0.31 -12.46 -33.82
CA ILE A 95 0.78 -13.84 -33.88
C ILE A 95 0.00 -14.68 -32.87
N LEU A 96 -0.79 -15.64 -33.34
CA LEU A 96 -1.33 -16.72 -32.51
C LEU A 96 -0.25 -17.81 -32.35
N VAL A 97 0.12 -18.10 -31.11
CA VAL A 97 1.11 -19.12 -30.77
C VAL A 97 0.46 -20.40 -30.26
N ILE A 98 0.87 -21.52 -30.83
CA ILE A 98 0.58 -22.88 -30.34
C ILE A 98 1.90 -23.55 -30.01
N ASN A 99 2.06 -24.06 -28.78
CA ASN A 99 3.32 -24.70 -28.41
C ASN A 99 3.58 -25.99 -29.22
N PRO A 100 4.86 -26.31 -29.49
CA PRO A 100 5.29 -27.65 -29.88
C PRO A 100 4.64 -28.74 -29.01
N GLY A 101 4.08 -29.76 -29.66
CA GLY A 101 3.39 -30.88 -29.00
C GLY A 101 1.91 -30.62 -28.64
N LYS A 102 1.39 -29.40 -28.81
CA LYS A 102 -0.03 -29.06 -28.58
C LYS A 102 -0.80 -28.91 -29.90
N GLY A 103 -2.12 -29.04 -29.82
CA GLY A 103 -3.03 -29.01 -30.95
C GLY A 103 -3.99 -27.81 -30.95
N ILE A 104 -4.60 -27.57 -32.11
CA ILE A 104 -5.73 -26.67 -32.28
C ILE A 104 -6.91 -27.47 -32.86
N ALA A 105 -8.07 -27.37 -32.21
CA ALA A 105 -9.34 -27.92 -32.70
C ALA A 105 -10.26 -26.76 -33.10
N ILE A 106 -10.77 -26.77 -34.34
CA ILE A 106 -11.58 -25.68 -34.88
C ILE A 106 -12.97 -26.24 -35.24
N ASN A 107 -13.93 -26.01 -34.36
CA ASN A 107 -15.35 -26.32 -34.58
C ASN A 107 -16.17 -25.05 -34.94
N GLY A 108 -15.58 -23.86 -34.74
CA GLY A 108 -16.08 -22.55 -35.18
C GLY A 108 -15.22 -21.95 -36.30
N SER A 109 -14.86 -20.67 -36.15
CA SER A 109 -14.12 -19.91 -37.17
C SER A 109 -12.87 -19.20 -36.61
N ILE A 110 -11.84 -19.01 -37.43
CA ILE A 110 -10.72 -18.11 -37.14
C ILE A 110 -10.65 -17.06 -38.25
N ALA A 111 -10.83 -15.80 -37.90
CA ALA A 111 -10.68 -14.67 -38.82
C ALA A 111 -9.24 -14.14 -38.73
N ILE A 112 -8.52 -14.12 -39.87
CA ILE A 112 -7.12 -13.69 -39.94
C ILE A 112 -7.04 -12.45 -40.81
N ASN A 113 -6.77 -11.29 -40.21
CA ASN A 113 -6.58 -10.02 -40.92
C ASN A 113 -5.17 -9.90 -41.51
N THR A 114 -4.93 -8.86 -42.30
CA THR A 114 -3.69 -8.67 -43.09
C THR A 114 -2.45 -8.72 -42.21
N THR A 115 -1.45 -9.55 -42.58
CA THR A 115 -0.17 -9.78 -41.88
C THR A 115 -0.21 -10.55 -40.55
N ALA A 116 -1.39 -10.97 -40.08
CA ALA A 116 -1.49 -11.88 -38.93
C ALA A 116 -0.95 -13.29 -39.25
N GLN A 117 -0.47 -14.00 -38.23
CA GLN A 117 0.20 -15.29 -38.37
C GLN A 117 -0.27 -16.28 -37.29
N ILE A 118 -0.30 -17.57 -37.63
CA ILE A 118 -0.38 -18.66 -36.66
C ILE A 118 0.96 -19.38 -36.67
N LYS A 119 1.63 -19.46 -35.52
CA LYS A 119 2.98 -20.03 -35.41
C LYS A 119 3.03 -21.14 -34.38
N LYS A 120 3.68 -22.23 -34.76
CA LYS A 120 4.05 -23.30 -33.83
C LYS A 120 5.37 -22.93 -33.17
N THR A 121 5.31 -22.34 -31.99
CA THR A 121 6.47 -21.77 -31.31
C THR A 121 6.20 -21.57 -29.81
N TYR A 122 7.11 -20.91 -29.12
CA TYR A 122 7.02 -20.65 -27.69
C TYR A 122 6.68 -19.18 -27.44
N LEU A 123 5.84 -18.94 -26.42
CA LEU A 123 5.63 -17.62 -25.85
C LEU A 123 6.65 -17.38 -24.75
N TRP A 124 7.35 -16.26 -24.86
CA TRP A 124 8.33 -15.79 -23.90
C TRP A 124 7.92 -14.42 -23.35
N MET A 125 8.34 -14.13 -22.13
CA MET A 125 8.38 -12.78 -21.58
C MET A 125 9.80 -12.49 -21.11
N THR A 126 10.18 -11.21 -21.05
CA THR A 126 11.52 -10.79 -20.64
C THR A 126 11.55 -10.56 -19.12
N ASP A 127 12.35 -11.36 -18.42
CA ASP A 127 12.62 -11.42 -16.98
C ASP A 127 14.10 -11.04 -16.78
N VAL A 128 14.35 -9.72 -16.65
CA VAL A 128 15.68 -9.10 -16.84
C VAL A 128 16.70 -9.58 -15.80
N ASP A 129 16.26 -9.89 -14.59
CA ASP A 129 17.08 -10.31 -13.46
C ASP A 129 16.98 -11.81 -13.15
N GLY A 130 16.06 -12.53 -13.80
CA GLY A 130 15.99 -13.99 -13.80
C GLY A 130 15.25 -14.59 -12.60
N ASP A 131 14.52 -13.76 -11.86
CA ASP A 131 13.86 -14.13 -10.61
C ASP A 131 12.51 -14.86 -10.82
N GLY A 132 11.97 -14.79 -12.04
CA GLY A 132 10.69 -15.39 -12.43
C GLY A 132 9.58 -14.40 -12.75
N TRP A 133 9.83 -13.09 -12.68
CA TRP A 133 8.83 -12.02 -12.83
C TRP A 133 9.25 -11.03 -13.93
N PRO A 134 8.54 -10.98 -15.06
CA PRO A 134 8.90 -10.07 -16.15
C PRO A 134 8.43 -8.63 -15.90
N ALA A 135 9.26 -7.66 -16.27
CA ALA A 135 8.99 -6.22 -16.14
C ALA A 135 7.76 -5.72 -16.94
N ASN A 136 7.22 -6.53 -17.86
CA ASN A 136 5.94 -6.27 -18.53
C ASN A 136 5.32 -7.56 -19.10
N ILE A 137 4.03 -7.50 -19.45
CA ILE A 137 3.27 -8.62 -20.02
C ILE A 137 3.41 -8.76 -21.56
N THR A 138 4.39 -8.10 -22.18
CA THR A 138 4.61 -8.21 -23.63
C THR A 138 5.16 -9.59 -23.95
N GLN A 139 4.48 -10.29 -24.85
CA GLN A 139 4.84 -11.65 -25.23
C GLN A 139 5.66 -11.64 -26.52
N ILE A 140 6.71 -12.44 -26.56
CA ILE A 140 7.59 -12.63 -27.72
C ILE A 140 7.41 -14.07 -28.22
N ALA A 141 7.11 -14.22 -29.52
CA ALA A 141 6.88 -15.51 -30.16
C ALA A 141 8.11 -15.98 -30.93
N GLN A 142 8.87 -16.96 -30.39
CA GLN A 142 10.06 -17.50 -31.05
C GLN A 142 10.51 -18.85 -30.48
N ASN A 143 11.30 -19.60 -31.26
CA ASN A 143 11.71 -20.97 -30.90
C ASN A 143 12.81 -21.01 -29.84
N THR A 144 13.71 -20.02 -29.84
CA THR A 144 14.83 -19.92 -28.91
C THR A 144 14.50 -18.92 -27.82
N ALA A 145 14.91 -19.19 -26.58
CA ALA A 145 14.76 -18.23 -25.49
C ALA A 145 15.42 -16.89 -25.87
N PRO A 146 14.72 -15.75 -25.76
CA PRO A 146 15.40 -14.46 -25.82
C PRO A 146 16.39 -14.33 -24.66
N ALA A 147 17.34 -13.39 -24.76
CA ALA A 147 18.15 -13.02 -23.60
C ALA A 147 17.21 -12.63 -22.46
N ASN A 148 17.44 -13.18 -21.26
CA ASN A 148 16.57 -12.98 -20.10
C ASN A 148 15.11 -13.42 -20.35
N GLY A 149 14.91 -14.39 -21.25
CA GLY A 149 13.59 -14.86 -21.64
C GLY A 149 13.11 -16.04 -20.81
N ARG A 150 11.88 -15.96 -20.28
CA ARG A 150 11.22 -17.06 -19.56
C ARG A 150 9.91 -17.47 -20.24
N ARG A 151 9.54 -18.76 -20.15
CA ARG A 151 8.33 -19.30 -20.79
C ARG A 151 7.08 -18.83 -20.04
N ARG A 152 6.07 -18.29 -20.74
CA ARG A 152 4.85 -17.72 -20.13
C ARG A 152 4.14 -18.67 -19.15
N TYR A 153 4.07 -19.97 -19.43
CA TYR A 153 3.37 -20.95 -18.59
C TYR A 153 4.06 -21.22 -17.24
N LEU A 154 5.37 -20.95 -17.16
CA LEU A 154 6.12 -21.02 -15.90
C LEU A 154 5.87 -19.80 -15.01
N MET A 155 5.07 -18.83 -15.49
CA MET A 155 4.76 -17.55 -14.83
C MET A 155 3.26 -17.47 -14.50
N ALA A 156 2.60 -18.62 -14.26
CA ALA A 156 1.16 -18.73 -14.03
C ALA A 156 0.64 -17.98 -12.79
N SER A 157 1.52 -17.49 -11.92
CA SER A 157 1.23 -16.65 -10.75
C SER A 157 1.43 -15.15 -11.00
N VAL A 158 1.87 -14.72 -12.20
CA VAL A 158 2.23 -13.33 -12.48
C VAL A 158 1.07 -12.58 -13.13
N ALA A 159 0.39 -11.74 -12.35
CA ALA A 159 -0.67 -10.84 -12.83
C ALA A 159 -0.22 -9.37 -12.91
N THR A 160 0.99 -9.04 -12.42
CA THR A 160 1.43 -7.66 -12.19
C THR A 160 2.89 -7.44 -12.62
N PRO A 161 3.25 -6.28 -13.22
CA PRO A 161 4.63 -5.96 -13.62
C PRO A 161 5.57 -5.76 -12.43
N ASP A 162 6.80 -6.24 -12.57
CA ASP A 162 7.93 -6.01 -11.66
C ASP A 162 8.31 -4.50 -11.60
N CYS A 163 8.34 -3.93 -10.40
CA CYS A 163 8.68 -2.53 -10.13
C CYS A 163 9.97 -2.37 -9.30
N ASN A 164 10.76 -3.43 -9.15
CA ASN A 164 12.00 -3.47 -8.39
C ASN A 164 13.20 -3.48 -9.37
N ASP A 165 13.82 -2.33 -9.59
CA ASP A 165 15.12 -2.26 -10.27
C ASP A 165 16.28 -2.05 -9.29
N ALA A 166 16.35 -2.77 -8.16
CA ALA A 166 17.57 -2.75 -7.33
C ALA A 166 17.83 -3.86 -6.29
N ALA A 167 16.93 -4.78 -5.96
CA ALA A 167 17.14 -5.62 -4.75
C ALA A 167 16.72 -7.10 -4.85
N TYR A 168 17.70 -7.94 -4.49
CA TYR A 168 17.71 -9.40 -4.48
C TYR A 168 17.08 -9.97 -3.19
N SER A 169 15.78 -9.77 -2.90
CA SER A 169 15.08 -10.67 -1.95
C SER A 169 13.56 -10.53 -1.90
N LEU A 170 12.91 -11.63 -2.30
CA LEU A 170 11.70 -12.27 -1.77
C LEU A 170 10.49 -11.43 -1.30
N THR A 171 9.37 -11.82 -1.94
CA THR A 171 7.96 -11.75 -1.54
C THR A 171 7.17 -10.48 -1.87
N ASN A 172 6.25 -10.66 -2.84
CA ASN A 172 5.09 -9.84 -3.15
C ASN A 172 5.37 -8.36 -3.34
N ASP A 173 5.46 -7.94 -4.59
CA ASP A 173 5.31 -6.52 -4.87
C ASP A 173 4.28 -6.24 -5.98
N CYS A 174 3.43 -5.27 -5.65
CA CYS A 174 2.41 -4.62 -6.45
C CYS A 174 1.16 -5.45 -6.79
N GLY A 175 0.38 -5.80 -5.76
CA GLY A 175 -1.00 -6.28 -5.93
C GLY A 175 -1.76 -6.58 -4.63
N GLY A 176 -1.54 -5.81 -3.56
CA GLY A 176 -2.23 -5.91 -2.26
C GLY A 176 -1.87 -7.18 -1.48
N SER A 177 -1.16 -7.02 -0.35
CA SER A 177 -0.76 -8.03 0.67
C SER A 177 0.75 -8.22 0.89
N GLY A 178 1.62 -7.56 0.14
CA GLY A 178 3.04 -7.45 0.49
C GLY A 178 3.21 -6.18 1.30
N GLY A 179 3.63 -6.27 2.56
CA GLY A 179 3.73 -5.17 3.52
C GLY A 179 4.69 -4.02 3.15
N GLY A 180 4.71 -3.55 1.91
CA GLY A 180 5.52 -2.47 1.42
C GLY A 180 4.95 -1.08 1.76
N VAL A 181 5.73 -0.06 1.47
CA VAL A 181 5.31 1.35 1.51
C VAL A 181 5.52 1.90 0.11
N GLY A 182 4.51 2.52 -0.48
CA GLY A 182 4.61 3.12 -1.81
C GLY A 182 5.40 4.43 -1.81
N ALA A 183 5.42 5.11 -2.96
CA ALA A 183 6.15 6.36 -3.13
C ALA A 183 5.65 7.47 -2.19
N TRP A 184 6.60 8.12 -1.51
CA TRP A 184 6.31 9.27 -0.67
C TRP A 184 5.96 10.50 -1.50
N THR A 185 4.83 11.13 -1.16
CA THR A 185 4.35 12.36 -1.79
C THR A 185 4.20 13.46 -0.75
N THR A 186 4.47 14.71 -1.12
CA THR A 186 4.21 15.87 -0.26
C THR A 186 2.74 16.31 -0.38
N THR A 187 2.22 16.87 0.71
CA THR A 187 0.88 17.45 0.74
C THR A 187 0.88 18.78 1.50
N THR A 188 -0.29 19.34 1.81
CA THR A 188 -0.40 20.67 2.41
C THR A 188 0.44 20.75 3.71
N PRO A 189 1.45 21.64 3.76
CA PRO A 189 2.34 21.72 4.91
C PRO A 189 1.62 22.30 6.13
N LEU A 190 2.14 22.00 7.33
CA LEU A 190 1.69 22.65 8.55
C LEU A 190 1.85 24.17 8.47
N PRO A 191 0.99 24.95 9.15
CA PRO A 191 1.12 26.41 9.20
C PRO A 191 2.42 26.90 9.87
N SER A 192 3.01 26.09 10.75
CA SER A 192 4.31 26.34 11.38
C SER A 192 5.10 25.04 11.52
N ALA A 193 6.42 25.14 11.49
CA ALA A 193 7.30 24.00 11.67
C ALA A 193 7.25 23.48 13.12
N MET A 194 7.15 22.16 13.32
CA MET A 194 6.89 21.58 14.64
C MET A 194 7.63 20.27 14.89
N ASN A 195 8.15 20.10 16.10
CA ASN A 195 8.78 18.88 16.61
C ASN A 195 8.08 18.39 17.87
N TYR A 196 8.22 17.11 18.21
CA TYR A 196 7.77 16.54 19.49
C TYR A 196 6.27 16.74 19.81
N HIS A 197 5.47 17.09 18.80
CA HIS A 197 4.02 17.14 18.87
C HIS A 197 3.46 15.71 18.87
N SER A 198 2.14 15.57 18.99
CA SER A 198 1.47 14.30 18.74
C SER A 198 0.49 14.44 17.60
N VAL A 199 0.38 13.41 16.77
CA VAL A 199 -0.56 13.36 15.65
C VAL A 199 -1.55 12.22 15.84
N VAL A 200 -2.82 12.50 15.59
CA VAL A 200 -3.91 11.50 15.60
C VAL A 200 -4.84 11.71 14.42
N VAL A 201 -5.58 10.67 14.05
CA VAL A 201 -6.62 10.73 13.02
C VAL A 201 -7.95 10.28 13.62
N ASN A 202 -9.03 10.96 13.22
CA ASN A 202 -10.40 10.58 13.54
C ASN A 202 -11.32 10.99 12.39
N ASN A 203 -12.18 10.07 11.93
CA ASN A 203 -13.23 10.35 10.93
C ASN A 203 -12.74 11.11 9.69
N GLY A 204 -11.57 10.75 9.16
CA GLY A 204 -10.99 11.40 7.97
C GLY A 204 -10.41 12.80 8.24
N PHE A 205 -10.15 13.17 9.49
CA PHE A 205 -9.42 14.37 9.85
C PHE A 205 -8.14 14.01 10.60
N ILE A 206 -7.06 14.72 10.29
CA ILE A 206 -5.78 14.62 10.97
C ILE A 206 -5.61 15.81 11.91
N TYR A 207 -5.05 15.54 13.09
CA TYR A 207 -4.85 16.53 14.15
C TYR A 207 -3.38 16.55 14.55
N SER A 208 -2.78 17.73 14.63
CA SER A 208 -1.44 17.95 15.18
C SER A 208 -1.58 18.77 16.46
N ILE A 209 -1.07 18.22 17.57
CA ILE A 209 -1.37 18.69 18.93
C ILE A 209 -0.05 19.06 19.63
N GLY A 210 0.07 20.32 20.04
CA GLY A 210 1.22 20.83 20.79
C GLY A 210 2.54 20.77 20.03
N GLY A 211 3.62 20.46 20.75
CA GLY A 211 5.00 20.41 20.26
C GLY A 211 5.79 21.68 20.54
N ILE A 212 7.00 21.72 20.00
CA ILE A 212 7.89 22.89 20.02
C ILE A 212 8.49 23.09 18.62
N GLY A 213 8.52 24.32 18.11
CA GLY A 213 9.07 24.58 16.78
C GLY A 213 8.72 25.96 16.23
N GLY A 214 9.33 26.32 15.09
CA GLY A 214 9.16 27.62 14.44
C GLY A 214 10.07 28.74 14.97
N GLY A 215 11.13 28.41 15.71
CA GLY A 215 12.00 29.38 16.39
C GLY A 215 11.59 29.67 17.84
N GLU A 216 10.52 29.03 18.32
CA GLU A 216 10.03 29.16 19.70
C GLU A 216 10.90 28.39 20.70
N SER A 217 11.19 29.01 21.84
CA SER A 217 11.90 28.37 22.97
C SER A 217 10.98 27.58 23.90
N SER A 218 9.67 27.64 23.66
CA SER A 218 8.60 27.19 24.55
C SER A 218 7.61 26.27 23.82
N PRO A 219 7.13 25.17 24.43
CA PRO A 219 6.05 24.38 23.84
C PRO A 219 4.79 25.19 23.56
N THR A 220 4.11 24.88 22.46
CA THR A 220 2.87 25.54 22.05
C THR A 220 1.62 24.86 22.60
N THR A 221 0.56 25.63 22.82
CA THR A 221 -0.80 25.14 23.08
C THR A 221 -1.57 24.81 21.80
N THR A 222 -1.02 25.13 20.63
CA THR A 222 -1.76 25.09 19.38
C THR A 222 -2.20 23.68 19.00
N VAL A 223 -3.45 23.56 18.54
CA VAL A 223 -3.98 22.35 17.91
C VAL A 223 -4.39 22.70 16.50
N TYR A 224 -3.75 22.04 15.53
CA TYR A 224 -4.12 22.11 14.12
C TYR A 224 -4.95 20.91 13.73
N PHE A 225 -5.90 21.10 12.81
CA PHE A 225 -6.63 20.01 12.18
C PHE A 225 -6.86 20.28 10.69
N ALA A 226 -6.90 19.21 9.90
CA ALA A 226 -7.14 19.29 8.46
C ALA A 226 -7.95 18.06 7.99
N PRO A 227 -8.82 18.20 6.98
CA PRO A 227 -9.45 17.05 6.35
C PRO A 227 -8.43 16.24 5.54
N ILE A 228 -8.57 14.93 5.53
CA ILE A 228 -7.92 14.02 4.60
C ILE A 228 -8.87 13.85 3.40
N SER A 229 -8.37 14.14 2.20
CA SER A 229 -9.16 14.08 0.97
C SER A 229 -9.46 12.64 0.54
N ALA A 230 -10.34 12.47 -0.44
CA ALA A 230 -10.62 11.16 -1.04
C ALA A 230 -9.39 10.53 -1.74
N THR A 231 -8.39 11.34 -2.09
CA THR A 231 -7.10 10.87 -2.63
C THR A 231 -6.02 10.74 -1.55
N ASN A 232 -6.44 10.75 -0.27
CA ASN A 232 -5.59 10.60 0.91
C ASN A 232 -4.59 11.74 1.16
N SER A 233 -4.65 12.83 0.39
CA SER A 233 -3.85 14.03 0.65
C SER A 233 -4.44 14.85 1.81
N VAL A 234 -3.58 15.56 2.56
CA VAL A 234 -4.02 16.45 3.65
C VAL A 234 -4.43 17.81 3.06
N GLY A 235 -5.62 18.27 3.43
CA GLY A 235 -6.16 19.55 3.03
C GLY A 235 -5.61 20.74 3.82
N THR A 236 -6.29 21.88 3.74
CA THR A 236 -5.88 23.10 4.45
C THR A 236 -6.03 22.96 5.96
N TRP A 237 -4.92 23.15 6.67
CA TRP A 237 -4.87 23.19 8.12
C TRP A 237 -5.60 24.41 8.69
N LYS A 238 -6.31 24.20 9.79
CA LYS A 238 -6.97 25.23 10.59
C LYS A 238 -6.59 25.04 12.05
N THR A 239 -6.64 26.12 12.83
CA THR A 239 -6.54 26.04 14.29
C THR A 239 -7.90 25.66 14.88
N THR A 240 -7.87 24.99 16.03
CA THR A 240 -9.05 24.68 16.84
C THR A 240 -8.76 24.96 18.32
N THR A 241 -9.61 24.51 19.24
CA THR A 241 -9.48 24.82 20.67
C THR A 241 -8.08 24.43 21.17
N PRO A 242 -7.29 25.40 21.68
CA PRO A 242 -5.91 25.14 22.09
C PRO A 242 -5.87 24.30 23.38
N LEU A 243 -4.78 23.57 23.58
CA LEU A 243 -4.49 22.90 24.84
C LEU A 243 -4.49 23.91 26.01
N PRO A 244 -4.86 23.49 27.24
CA PRO A 244 -4.80 24.36 28.41
C PRO A 244 -3.39 24.85 28.77
N ARG A 245 -2.34 24.15 28.32
CA ARG A 245 -0.93 24.52 28.47
C ARG A 245 -0.08 23.93 27.34
N GLY A 246 1.08 24.52 27.07
CA GLY A 246 2.01 24.01 26.05
C GLY A 246 2.55 22.63 26.45
N LEU A 247 2.55 21.67 25.52
CA LEU A 247 3.07 20.32 25.77
C LEU A 247 3.96 19.84 24.63
N TYR A 248 5.07 19.19 24.97
CA TYR A 248 5.92 18.44 24.04
C TYR A 248 6.34 17.09 24.66
N PHE A 249 6.75 16.11 23.83
CA PHE A 249 6.99 14.72 24.26
C PHE A 249 5.79 14.02 24.92
N HIS A 250 4.60 14.61 24.84
CA HIS A 250 3.34 14.00 25.24
C HIS A 250 2.88 13.01 24.17
N ARG A 251 1.91 12.16 24.50
CA ARG A 251 1.27 11.26 23.53
C ARG A 251 -0.22 11.47 23.50
N ALA A 252 -0.75 11.59 22.29
CA ALA A 252 -2.17 11.68 22.03
C ALA A 252 -2.73 10.39 21.44
N VAL A 253 -3.95 10.05 21.84
CA VAL A 253 -4.72 8.91 21.30
C VAL A 253 -6.17 9.34 21.08
N VAL A 254 -6.86 8.65 20.17
CA VAL A 254 -8.29 8.86 19.92
C VAL A 254 -9.08 7.64 20.38
N TYR A 255 -10.20 7.88 21.06
CA TYR A 255 -11.17 6.83 21.38
C TYR A 255 -12.58 7.41 21.48
N ASN A 256 -13.55 6.74 20.82
CA ASN A 256 -14.97 7.12 20.82
C ASN A 256 -15.25 8.61 20.57
N GLY A 257 -14.53 9.22 19.62
CA GLY A 257 -14.72 10.64 19.26
C GLY A 257 -14.12 11.63 20.25
N TYR A 258 -13.21 11.21 21.12
CA TYR A 258 -12.44 12.07 22.01
C TYR A 258 -10.95 11.93 21.72
N ILE A 259 -10.23 13.04 21.85
CA ILE A 259 -8.77 13.07 21.87
C ILE A 259 -8.32 13.08 23.32
N TYR A 260 -7.34 12.27 23.66
CA TYR A 260 -6.70 12.24 24.97
C TYR A 260 -5.22 12.56 24.81
N THR A 261 -4.65 13.38 25.68
CA THR A 261 -3.19 13.56 25.78
C THR A 261 -2.71 13.06 27.13
N THR A 262 -1.53 12.44 27.16
CA THR A 262 -0.93 11.87 28.36
C THR A 262 0.49 12.41 28.53
N GLY A 263 0.79 12.88 29.74
CA GLY A 263 2.13 13.28 30.17
C GLY A 263 2.80 14.32 29.28
N GLY A 264 4.11 14.18 29.11
CA GLY A 264 4.98 15.10 28.39
C GLY A 264 5.66 16.12 29.30
N LYS A 265 6.15 17.19 28.69
CA LYS A 265 6.81 18.32 29.36
C LYS A 265 6.11 19.63 28.98
N ASP A 266 6.08 20.57 29.91
CA ASP A 266 5.57 21.94 29.71
C ASP A 266 6.68 23.00 29.91
N ASP A 267 6.30 24.29 29.83
CA ASP A 267 7.20 25.46 29.89
C ASP A 267 8.01 25.59 31.18
N ALA A 268 7.66 24.85 32.23
CA ALA A 268 8.30 24.94 33.54
C ALA A 268 9.34 23.82 33.76
N PRO A 269 10.16 23.47 32.76
CA PRO A 269 10.85 22.18 32.59
C PRO A 269 10.27 20.91 33.23
N PHE A 270 9.01 20.91 33.67
CA PHE A 270 8.47 19.83 34.49
C PHE A 270 7.85 18.77 33.59
N THR A 271 8.24 17.53 33.84
CA THR A 271 7.45 16.39 33.40
C THR A 271 6.08 16.48 34.09
N THR A 272 5.00 16.20 33.38
CA THR A 272 3.63 16.25 33.94
C THR A 272 2.98 14.87 34.01
N SER A 273 2.11 14.67 35.01
CA SER A 273 1.19 13.53 35.15
C SER A 273 -0.18 13.80 34.52
N THR A 274 -0.46 15.05 34.12
CA THR A 274 -1.79 15.46 33.69
C THR A 274 -2.24 14.71 32.44
N VAL A 275 -3.50 14.30 32.45
CA VAL A 275 -4.18 13.71 31.30
C VAL A 275 -5.28 14.68 30.87
N PHE A 276 -5.18 15.21 29.65
CA PHE A 276 -6.22 16.04 29.07
C PHE A 276 -7.09 15.21 28.14
N TYR A 277 -8.36 15.57 28.03
CA TYR A 277 -9.24 15.04 27.00
C TYR A 277 -10.17 16.13 26.46
N ALA A 278 -10.59 15.99 25.21
CA ALA A 278 -11.54 16.88 24.58
C ALA A 278 -12.41 16.12 23.57
N PRO A 279 -13.73 16.43 23.48
CA PRO A 279 -14.58 15.87 22.44
C PRO A 279 -14.18 16.40 21.07
N ILE A 280 -14.33 15.59 20.04
CA ILE A 280 -14.30 15.99 18.64
C ILE A 280 -15.74 16.33 18.26
N SER A 281 -15.98 17.58 17.85
CA SER A 281 -17.30 18.07 17.49
C SER A 281 -17.81 17.42 16.19
N ALA A 282 -19.11 17.60 15.89
CA ALA A 282 -19.69 17.18 14.62
C ALA A 282 -19.07 17.86 13.38
N THR A 283 -18.40 18.99 13.56
CA THR A 283 -17.64 19.69 12.51
C THR A 283 -16.15 19.33 12.50
N ASN A 284 -15.76 18.29 13.26
CA ASN A 284 -14.41 17.77 13.42
C ASN A 284 -13.43 18.72 14.12
N SER A 285 -13.92 19.84 14.68
CA SER A 285 -13.12 20.71 15.54
C SER A 285 -12.96 20.08 16.94
N VAL A 286 -11.85 20.37 17.62
CA VAL A 286 -11.66 19.94 19.02
C VAL A 286 -12.46 20.86 19.93
N GLY A 287 -13.21 20.28 20.87
CA GLY A 287 -13.99 20.99 21.88
C GLY A 287 -13.13 21.49 23.06
N ALA A 288 -13.78 21.87 24.15
CA ALA A 288 -13.09 22.31 25.35
C ALA A 288 -12.28 21.17 25.98
N TRP A 289 -11.00 21.43 26.24
CA TRP A 289 -10.13 20.50 26.95
C TRP A 289 -10.46 20.47 28.44
N GLN A 290 -10.46 19.27 29.01
CA GLN A 290 -10.70 19.01 30.42
C GLN A 290 -9.61 18.08 30.96
N THR A 291 -9.36 18.13 32.27
CA THR A 291 -8.52 17.15 32.95
C THR A 291 -9.34 15.95 33.41
N THR A 292 -8.71 14.78 33.43
CA THR A 292 -9.26 13.54 34.00
C THR A 292 -8.27 12.95 35.01
N THR A 293 -8.51 11.74 35.51
CA THR A 293 -7.59 11.05 36.42
C THR A 293 -6.15 11.07 35.91
N GLU A 294 -5.27 11.71 36.69
CA GLU A 294 -3.86 11.88 36.36
C GLU A 294 -3.10 10.55 36.41
N LEU A 295 -2.02 10.48 35.64
CA LEU A 295 -1.07 9.37 35.71
C LEU A 295 -0.47 9.26 37.12
N PRO A 296 -0.13 8.04 37.59
CA PRO A 296 0.42 7.86 38.95
C PRO A 296 1.75 8.58 39.21
N GLN A 297 2.48 8.93 38.14
CA GLN A 297 3.67 9.77 38.19
C GLN A 297 3.77 10.60 36.91
N PRO A 298 4.54 11.69 36.93
CA PRO A 298 4.87 12.40 35.71
C PRO A 298 5.69 11.53 34.74
N ILE A 299 5.32 11.50 33.46
CA ILE A 299 6.07 10.76 32.43
C ILE A 299 6.27 11.60 31.17
N PHE A 300 7.41 11.43 30.50
CA PHE A 300 7.65 11.90 29.14
C PHE A 300 8.42 10.82 28.37
N ALA A 301 8.55 10.98 27.05
CA ALA A 301 9.24 10.02 26.18
C ALA A 301 8.60 8.62 26.15
N HIS A 302 7.39 8.49 26.69
CA HIS A 302 6.59 7.28 26.66
C HIS A 302 5.92 7.09 25.29
N SER A 303 5.28 5.94 25.13
CA SER A 303 4.31 5.69 24.06
C SER A 303 2.92 5.47 24.66
N ALA A 304 1.86 5.74 23.89
CA ALA A 304 0.49 5.52 24.33
C ALA A 304 -0.35 4.91 23.22
N VAL A 305 -1.22 3.96 23.58
CA VAL A 305 -2.13 3.26 22.66
C VAL A 305 -3.46 3.01 23.33
N VAL A 306 -4.50 2.78 22.53
CA VAL A 306 -5.83 2.38 23.02
C VAL A 306 -6.17 0.99 22.49
N ASN A 307 -6.73 0.15 23.36
CA ASN A 307 -7.29 -1.14 22.99
C ASN A 307 -8.56 -1.42 23.80
N SER A 308 -9.66 -1.72 23.10
CA SER A 308 -10.90 -2.21 23.73
C SER A 308 -11.40 -1.35 24.91
N GLY A 309 -11.33 -0.02 24.78
CA GLY A 309 -11.78 0.91 25.83
C GLY A 309 -10.80 1.13 26.97
N PHE A 310 -9.54 0.74 26.80
CA PHE A 310 -8.47 1.04 27.76
C PHE A 310 -7.37 1.83 27.07
N ILE A 311 -6.84 2.83 27.76
CA ILE A 311 -5.62 3.53 27.38
C ILE A 311 -4.43 2.86 28.10
N TYR A 312 -3.32 2.73 27.40
CA TYR A 312 -2.08 2.16 27.90
C TYR A 312 -0.95 3.15 27.68
N THR A 313 -0.05 3.28 28.65
CA THR A 313 1.24 3.95 28.48
C THR A 313 2.37 2.96 28.75
N THR A 314 3.39 3.00 27.90
CA THR A 314 4.57 2.12 27.99
C THR A 314 5.83 2.96 28.00
N GLY A 315 6.78 2.56 28.85
CA GLY A 315 8.08 3.21 28.98
C GLY A 315 7.99 4.71 29.29
N GLY A 316 9.07 5.42 29.02
CA GLY A 316 9.23 6.79 29.51
C GLY A 316 9.24 6.85 31.03
N GLY A 317 9.40 8.03 31.61
CA GLY A 317 9.39 8.17 33.06
C GLY A 317 9.60 9.60 33.54
N PRO A 318 9.59 9.82 34.86
CA PRO A 318 9.81 11.16 35.43
C PRO A 318 11.22 11.69 35.12
N VAL A 319 12.19 10.77 35.04
CA VAL A 319 13.62 11.05 34.79
C VAL A 319 14.14 10.31 33.56
N PHE A 320 13.33 10.26 32.48
CA PHE A 320 13.64 9.72 31.13
C PHE A 320 13.03 8.35 30.82
N GLN A 321 13.41 7.31 31.56
CA GLN A 321 12.98 5.94 31.25
C GLN A 321 12.58 5.15 32.50
N ASP A 322 11.57 4.34 32.34
CA ASP A 322 11.06 3.39 33.33
C ASP A 322 10.55 2.15 32.59
N GLY A 323 10.42 1.03 33.31
CA GLY A 323 9.80 -0.20 32.82
C GLY A 323 8.30 -0.29 33.12
N VAL A 324 7.74 0.68 33.85
CA VAL A 324 6.33 0.62 34.26
C VAL A 324 5.40 0.76 33.05
N VAL A 325 4.43 -0.14 32.98
CA VAL A 325 3.32 -0.09 32.03
C VAL A 325 2.07 0.26 32.81
N TYR A 326 1.45 1.38 32.46
CA TYR A 326 0.16 1.78 33.05
C TYR A 326 -0.98 1.50 32.08
N TYR A 327 -2.14 1.18 32.64
CA TYR A 327 -3.37 1.10 31.89
C TYR A 327 -4.56 1.60 32.71
N ALA A 328 -5.54 2.18 32.05
CA ALA A 328 -6.76 2.69 32.68
C ALA A 328 -7.97 2.49 31.76
N PRO A 329 -9.16 2.16 32.31
CA PRO A 329 -10.37 2.15 31.52
C PRO A 329 -10.74 3.57 31.09
N ILE A 330 -11.27 3.71 29.88
CA ILE A 330 -11.90 4.93 29.39
C ILE A 330 -13.41 4.75 29.58
N SER A 331 -14.03 5.61 30.37
CA SER A 331 -15.46 5.54 30.64
C SER A 331 -16.27 5.76 29.36
N ALA A 332 -17.51 5.25 29.33
CA ALA A 332 -18.43 5.47 28.22
C ALA A 332 -18.72 6.96 27.96
N THR A 333 -18.52 7.81 28.98
CA THR A 333 -18.77 9.25 28.95
C THR A 333 -17.49 10.08 28.80
N SER A 334 -16.35 9.47 28.42
CA SER A 334 -15.05 10.08 28.02
C SER A 334 -13.98 10.37 29.07
N SER A 335 -14.20 10.09 30.36
CA SER A 335 -13.13 10.24 31.37
C SER A 335 -12.25 9.00 31.47
N VAL A 336 -10.94 9.18 31.63
CA VAL A 336 -10.02 8.10 32.00
C VAL A 336 -10.20 7.78 33.48
N GLY A 337 -10.40 6.51 33.82
CA GLY A 337 -10.55 6.02 35.19
C GLY A 337 -9.23 5.84 35.92
N ALA A 338 -9.25 5.09 37.02
CA ALA A 338 -8.06 4.85 37.84
C ALA A 338 -6.99 4.05 37.06
N TRP A 339 -5.77 4.62 37.01
CA TRP A 339 -4.60 3.97 36.45
C TRP A 339 -4.13 2.81 37.33
N LYS A 340 -3.73 1.71 36.69
CA LYS A 340 -3.16 0.53 37.31
C LYS A 340 -1.84 0.17 36.62
N THR A 341 -0.95 -0.46 37.35
CA THR A 341 0.24 -1.08 36.78
C THR A 341 -0.08 -2.51 36.30
N THR A 342 0.66 -2.97 35.31
CA THR A 342 0.61 -4.34 34.80
C THR A 342 2.04 -4.88 34.64
N THR A 343 2.20 -6.06 34.03
CA THR A 343 3.52 -6.66 33.80
C THR A 343 4.51 -5.64 33.21
N PRO A 344 5.63 -5.35 33.91
CA PRO A 344 6.56 -4.31 33.50
C PRO A 344 7.31 -4.73 32.23
N LEU A 345 7.59 -3.73 31.39
CA LEU A 345 8.52 -3.82 30.28
C LEU A 345 9.94 -3.56 30.80
N LEU A 346 10.97 -3.91 30.02
CA LEU A 346 12.32 -3.41 30.31
C LEU A 346 12.36 -1.88 30.16
N PRO A 347 13.15 -1.15 30.98
CA PRO A 347 13.24 0.30 30.90
C PRO A 347 13.57 0.79 29.49
N VAL A 348 12.69 1.62 28.95
CA VAL A 348 12.81 2.14 27.58
C VAL A 348 12.17 3.53 27.47
N ALA A 349 12.74 4.37 26.62
CA ALA A 349 12.20 5.68 26.25
C ALA A 349 12.31 5.91 24.74
N PHE A 350 11.48 6.79 24.19
CA PHE A 350 11.43 7.14 22.76
C PHE A 350 11.27 5.93 21.82
N HIS A 351 10.63 4.86 22.31
CA HIS A 351 10.18 3.73 21.50
C HIS A 351 8.81 4.01 20.90
N SER A 352 8.43 3.15 19.96
CA SER A 352 7.07 3.09 19.44
C SER A 352 6.31 1.92 20.05
N THR A 353 5.00 2.11 20.25
CA THR A 353 4.07 1.06 20.68
C THR A 353 2.87 1.02 19.75
N VAL A 354 2.47 -0.18 19.35
CA VAL A 354 1.28 -0.43 18.53
C VAL A 354 0.47 -1.58 19.10
N VAL A 355 -0.81 -1.65 18.75
CA VAL A 355 -1.70 -2.76 19.12
C VAL A 355 -2.25 -3.40 17.86
N ASN A 356 -2.31 -4.74 17.84
CA ASN A 356 -3.00 -5.51 16.81
C ASN A 356 -3.61 -6.77 17.42
N ASN A 357 -4.89 -7.03 17.14
CA ASN A 357 -5.60 -8.26 17.54
C ASN A 357 -5.43 -8.64 19.02
N GLY A 358 -5.49 -7.65 19.92
CA GLY A 358 -5.35 -7.89 21.37
C GLY A 358 -3.91 -8.15 21.84
N TYR A 359 -2.91 -7.88 21.00
CA TYR A 359 -1.49 -7.88 21.38
C TYR A 359 -0.93 -6.47 21.30
N ILE A 360 -0.05 -6.14 22.24
CA ILE A 360 0.70 -4.89 22.29
C ILE A 360 2.16 -5.17 21.93
N TYR A 361 2.74 -4.30 21.11
CA TYR A 361 4.09 -4.45 20.57
C TYR A 361 4.89 -3.19 20.88
N THR A 362 6.11 -3.32 21.39
CA THR A 362 7.05 -2.21 21.60
C THR A 362 8.31 -2.41 20.80
N MET A 363 8.80 -1.37 20.13
CA MET A 363 9.90 -1.47 19.17
C MET A 363 10.86 -0.29 19.30
N GLY A 364 12.16 -0.61 19.32
CA GLY A 364 13.22 0.40 19.32
C GLY A 364 13.29 1.17 20.64
N GLY A 365 13.64 2.45 20.55
CA GLY A 365 13.85 3.35 21.67
C GLY A 365 15.28 3.31 22.20
N THR A 366 15.46 3.84 23.40
CA THR A 366 16.72 3.84 24.15
C THR A 366 16.51 3.29 25.55
N ASN A 367 17.48 2.53 26.04
CA ASN A 367 17.55 2.07 27.42
C ASN A 367 18.46 2.98 28.29
N GLY A 368 18.74 4.20 27.82
CA GLY A 368 19.49 5.22 28.57
C GLY A 368 21.00 5.10 28.42
N THR A 369 21.47 3.96 27.94
CA THR A 369 22.88 3.73 27.58
C THR A 369 23.08 3.63 26.08
N ALA A 370 22.11 3.04 25.37
CA ALA A 370 22.14 2.88 23.92
C ALA A 370 20.73 2.87 23.34
N VAL A 371 20.61 3.30 22.08
CA VAL A 371 19.43 2.95 21.27
C VAL A 371 19.40 1.43 21.05
N THR A 372 18.21 0.87 20.92
CA THR A 372 18.01 -0.58 20.82
C THR A 372 17.29 -0.96 19.53
N SER A 373 17.53 -2.19 19.04
CA SER A 373 16.75 -2.83 17.97
C SER A 373 15.70 -3.81 18.51
N THR A 374 15.57 -3.91 19.84
CA THR A 374 14.70 -4.91 20.47
C THR A 374 13.23 -4.66 20.16
N VAL A 375 12.53 -5.77 19.88
CA VAL A 375 11.09 -5.80 19.72
C VAL A 375 10.51 -6.76 20.74
N TYR A 376 9.52 -6.29 21.50
CA TYR A 376 8.76 -7.09 22.45
C TYR A 376 7.29 -7.09 22.07
N PHE A 377 6.60 -8.18 22.35
CA PHE A 377 5.15 -8.25 22.27
C PHE A 377 4.58 -8.96 23.50
N ALA A 378 3.36 -8.61 23.86
CA ALA A 378 2.63 -9.23 24.97
C ALA A 378 1.14 -9.30 24.63
N GLN A 379 0.47 -10.33 25.13
CA GLN A 379 -0.98 -10.43 25.02
C GLN A 379 -1.65 -9.47 26.00
N ILE A 380 -2.70 -8.78 25.56
CA ILE A 380 -3.63 -8.06 26.43
C ILE A 380 -4.67 -9.08 26.89
N SER A 381 -4.68 -9.37 28.18
CA SER A 381 -5.60 -10.33 28.81
C SER A 381 -7.06 -9.89 28.74
N ALA A 382 -7.99 -10.80 29.04
CA ALA A 382 -9.42 -10.50 29.11
C ALA A 382 -9.79 -9.42 30.15
N THR A 383 -8.93 -9.18 31.14
CA THR A 383 -9.06 -8.11 32.15
C THR A 383 -8.33 -6.83 31.76
N SER A 384 -7.91 -6.72 30.50
CA SER A 384 -7.18 -5.57 29.92
C SER A 384 -5.80 -5.31 30.53
N SER A 385 -5.28 -6.19 31.39
CA SER A 385 -3.88 -6.14 31.81
C SER A 385 -2.97 -6.71 30.72
N VAL A 386 -1.77 -6.14 30.56
CA VAL A 386 -0.73 -6.66 29.66
C VAL A 386 -0.01 -7.84 30.34
N GLY A 387 0.05 -8.97 29.64
CA GLY A 387 0.72 -10.20 30.08
C GLY A 387 2.25 -10.13 30.00
N ALA A 388 2.89 -11.30 30.03
CA ALA A 388 4.35 -11.40 29.96
C ALA A 388 4.89 -10.93 28.60
N TRP A 389 5.90 -10.06 28.64
CA TRP A 389 6.61 -9.59 27.47
C TRP A 389 7.52 -10.66 26.91
N THR A 390 7.38 -10.96 25.63
CA THR A 390 8.20 -11.90 24.89
C THR A 390 9.00 -11.15 23.83
N ARG A 391 10.30 -11.42 23.76
CA ARG A 391 11.15 -10.86 22.70
C ARG A 391 10.85 -11.56 21.37
N THR A 392 10.83 -10.81 20.29
CA THR A 392 10.63 -11.33 18.92
C THR A 392 11.72 -10.79 17.98
N THR A 393 11.61 -11.07 16.68
CA THR A 393 12.56 -10.65 15.64
C THR A 393 12.96 -9.17 15.80
N PRO A 394 14.25 -8.87 16.06
CA PRO A 394 14.70 -7.50 16.29
C PRO A 394 14.72 -6.70 14.97
N LEU A 395 14.64 -5.38 15.09
CA LEU A 395 14.79 -4.47 13.95
C LEU A 395 16.16 -4.66 13.27
N PRO A 396 16.28 -4.44 11.95
CA PRO A 396 17.55 -4.55 11.23
C PRO A 396 18.63 -3.60 11.75
N GLN A 397 18.22 -2.46 12.30
CA GLN A 397 19.07 -1.45 12.91
C GLN A 397 18.47 -0.99 14.24
N ALA A 398 19.34 -0.65 15.20
CA ALA A 398 18.92 -0.03 16.46
C ALA A 398 18.47 1.42 16.22
N VAL A 399 17.28 1.77 16.70
CA VAL A 399 16.65 3.05 16.40
C VAL A 399 15.87 3.57 17.59
N GLY A 400 16.10 4.83 17.96
CA GLY A 400 15.29 5.59 18.92
C GLY A 400 14.50 6.69 18.22
N TYR A 401 13.49 7.27 18.87
CA TYR A 401 12.62 8.30 18.28
C TYR A 401 11.95 7.85 16.97
N ASN A 402 11.83 6.54 16.77
CA ASN A 402 11.11 5.99 15.64
C ASN A 402 9.62 6.23 15.80
N SER A 403 8.89 6.04 14.71
CA SER A 403 7.46 5.88 14.75
C SER A 403 7.05 4.53 14.20
N ALA A 404 5.89 4.02 14.63
CA ALA A 404 5.37 2.76 14.12
C ALA A 404 3.86 2.77 13.94
N VAL A 405 3.40 2.02 12.94
CA VAL A 405 1.97 1.85 12.63
C VAL A 405 1.69 0.40 12.26
N VAL A 406 0.43 -0.02 12.39
CA VAL A 406 -0.04 -1.33 11.95
C VAL A 406 -1.03 -1.13 10.81
N ASN A 407 -0.87 -1.89 9.74
CA ASN A 407 -1.82 -1.94 8.63
C ASN A 407 -1.82 -3.34 8.02
N ASN A 408 -3.01 -3.90 7.75
CA ASN A 408 -3.19 -5.18 7.07
C ASN A 408 -2.34 -6.35 7.62
N GLY A 409 -2.15 -6.41 8.95
CA GLY A 409 -1.35 -7.46 9.58
C GLY A 409 0.16 -7.27 9.49
N PHE A 410 0.63 -6.12 9.03
CA PHE A 410 2.04 -5.72 9.06
C PHE A 410 2.28 -4.62 10.08
N ILE A 411 3.46 -4.66 10.69
CA ILE A 411 4.00 -3.54 11.46
C ILE A 411 5.00 -2.80 10.58
N TYR A 412 4.88 -1.48 10.54
CA TYR A 412 5.82 -0.60 9.84
C TYR A 412 6.55 0.24 10.88
N VAL A 413 7.88 0.27 10.82
CA VAL A 413 8.73 1.15 11.63
C VAL A 413 9.40 2.14 10.70
N ILE A 414 9.17 3.42 10.97
CA ILE A 414 9.49 4.52 10.07
C ILE A 414 10.54 5.38 10.75
N GLY A 415 11.70 5.49 10.08
CA GLY A 415 12.86 6.29 10.43
C GLY A 415 13.18 6.35 11.93
N GLY A 416 13.67 7.50 12.39
CA GLY A 416 14.11 7.73 13.76
C GLY A 416 15.58 8.14 13.78
N LEU A 417 16.26 7.95 14.90
CA LEU A 417 17.68 8.22 15.10
C LEU A 417 18.44 6.94 15.38
N ASP A 418 19.61 6.80 14.77
CA ASP A 418 20.56 5.72 15.06
C ASP A 418 21.35 5.97 16.37
N SER A 419 22.32 5.09 16.66
CA SER A 419 23.17 5.17 17.85
C SER A 419 24.08 6.39 17.90
N SER A 420 24.30 7.03 16.75
CA SER A 420 25.10 8.25 16.61
C SER A 420 24.20 9.51 16.64
N SER A 421 22.92 9.36 17.01
CA SER A 421 21.90 10.43 16.95
C SER A 421 21.70 10.99 15.54
N THR A 422 22.03 10.21 14.51
CA THR A 422 21.84 10.57 13.11
C THR A 422 20.47 10.07 12.64
N PRO A 423 19.62 10.93 12.05
CA PRO A 423 18.38 10.50 11.45
C PRO A 423 18.59 9.47 10.35
N ILE A 424 17.69 8.50 10.28
CA ILE A 424 17.68 7.46 9.26
C ILE A 424 16.45 7.61 8.36
N SER A 425 16.64 7.41 7.04
CA SER A 425 15.53 7.36 6.06
C SER A 425 14.89 5.99 5.94
N ALA A 426 15.48 4.96 6.56
CA ALA A 426 15.00 3.59 6.44
C ALA A 426 13.57 3.46 6.96
N VAL A 427 12.76 2.73 6.19
CA VAL A 427 11.44 2.28 6.60
C VAL A 427 11.47 0.76 6.56
N TYR A 428 11.06 0.15 7.66
CA TYR A 428 11.03 -1.30 7.81
C TYR A 428 9.59 -1.77 7.92
N SER A 429 9.29 -2.93 7.36
CA SER A 429 8.04 -3.63 7.61
C SER A 429 8.27 -5.08 7.98
N ALA A 430 7.35 -5.65 8.75
CA ALA A 430 7.36 -7.07 9.09
C ALA A 430 5.92 -7.59 9.26
N PRO A 431 5.61 -8.80 8.77
CA PRO A 431 4.31 -9.42 9.01
C PRO A 431 4.16 -9.80 10.48
N ILE A 432 2.95 -9.70 11.00
CA ILE A 432 2.55 -10.31 12.27
C ILE A 432 2.19 -11.76 11.97
N SER A 433 2.92 -12.69 12.58
CA SER A 433 2.73 -14.12 12.34
C SER A 433 1.40 -14.62 12.91
N ALA A 434 0.98 -15.82 12.53
CA ALA A 434 -0.18 -16.50 13.12
C ALA A 434 -0.08 -16.70 14.64
N THR A 435 1.13 -16.65 15.19
CA THR A 435 1.39 -16.74 16.65
C THR A 435 1.52 -15.37 17.32
N ASN A 436 1.22 -14.28 16.59
CA ASN A 436 1.33 -12.89 17.02
C ASN A 436 2.77 -12.42 17.30
N SER A 437 3.78 -13.21 16.97
CA SER A 437 5.17 -12.74 16.93
C SER A 437 5.41 -11.91 15.67
N VAL A 438 6.40 -11.03 15.72
CA VAL A 438 6.83 -10.24 14.55
C VAL A 438 7.77 -11.08 13.68
N GLY A 439 7.45 -11.19 12.39
CA GLY A 439 8.22 -11.92 11.40
C GLY A 439 9.53 -11.23 10.99
N ALA A 440 10.11 -11.67 9.87
CA ALA A 440 11.31 -11.05 9.33
C ALA A 440 11.04 -9.61 8.88
N TRP A 441 11.96 -8.72 9.20
CA TRP A 441 11.92 -7.34 8.73
C TRP A 441 12.48 -7.23 7.32
N GLN A 442 11.83 -6.42 6.49
CA GLN A 442 12.30 -6.00 5.18
C GLN A 442 12.42 -4.48 5.14
N THR A 443 13.33 -3.97 4.32
CA THR A 443 13.43 -2.54 4.02
C THR A 443 12.45 -2.20 2.91
N THR A 444 11.63 -1.16 3.09
CA THR A 444 10.68 -0.67 2.10
C THR A 444 11.12 0.68 1.52
N THR A 445 10.27 1.33 0.73
CA THR A 445 10.51 2.68 0.21
C THR A 445 10.94 3.65 1.33
N GLN A 446 12.17 4.15 1.20
CA GLN A 446 12.80 5.03 2.19
C GLN A 446 12.14 6.41 2.20
N LEU A 447 12.24 7.10 3.34
CA LEU A 447 11.85 8.50 3.45
C LEU A 447 12.60 9.36 2.43
N PRO A 448 11.92 10.34 1.81
CA PRO A 448 12.52 11.21 0.79
C PRO A 448 13.57 12.16 1.39
N THR A 449 13.62 12.28 2.71
CA THR A 449 14.61 13.07 3.44
C THR A 449 14.85 12.52 4.83
N LEU A 450 16.00 12.85 5.41
CA LEU A 450 16.41 12.49 6.76
C LEU A 450 15.66 13.36 7.77
N LEU A 451 14.56 12.82 8.30
CA LEU A 451 13.76 13.45 9.35
C LEU A 451 14.08 12.83 10.70
N GLY A 452 14.21 13.65 11.75
CA GLY A 452 14.19 13.23 13.15
C GLY A 452 12.98 13.83 13.87
N TYR A 453 12.62 13.35 15.06
CA TYR A 453 11.65 14.00 15.97
C TYR A 453 10.27 14.40 15.41
N TYR A 454 9.89 13.79 14.29
CA TYR A 454 8.59 13.94 13.64
C TYR A 454 7.53 13.09 14.33
N SER A 455 6.27 13.28 13.93
CA SER A 455 5.17 12.40 14.31
C SER A 455 4.66 11.64 13.10
N THR A 456 4.18 10.42 13.32
CA THR A 456 3.46 9.69 12.27
C THR A 456 2.12 9.18 12.75
N VAL A 457 1.23 8.96 11.80
CA VAL A 457 -0.07 8.33 12.00
C VAL A 457 -0.44 7.54 10.74
N ALA A 458 -1.17 6.44 10.89
CA ALA A 458 -1.76 5.72 9.77
C ALA A 458 -3.27 5.93 9.73
N ASN A 459 -3.82 6.00 8.52
CA ASN A 459 -5.26 6.05 8.27
C ASN A 459 -5.57 5.47 6.89
N ASN A 460 -6.57 4.59 6.81
CA ASN A 460 -7.07 4.00 5.57
C ASN A 460 -5.99 3.44 4.63
N GLY A 461 -5.01 2.72 5.17
CA GLY A 461 -3.93 2.17 4.36
C GLY A 461 -2.92 3.22 3.85
N PHE A 462 -2.87 4.40 4.45
CA PHE A 462 -1.83 5.39 4.21
C PHE A 462 -1.14 5.73 5.52
N VAL A 463 0.14 6.09 5.42
CA VAL A 463 0.90 6.67 6.51
C VAL A 463 1.22 8.12 6.23
N TYR A 464 1.16 8.95 7.27
CA TYR A 464 1.43 10.37 7.24
C TYR A 464 2.60 10.69 8.16
N ILE A 465 3.52 11.51 7.70
CA ILE A 465 4.67 12.02 8.48
C ILE A 465 4.57 13.54 8.52
N ILE A 466 4.65 14.08 9.73
CA ILE A 466 4.44 15.50 9.98
C ILE A 466 5.61 16.05 10.80
N GLY A 467 6.22 17.10 10.28
CA GLY A 467 7.22 17.91 10.98
C GLY A 467 8.55 17.20 11.22
N GLY A 468 9.23 17.57 12.30
CA GLY A 468 10.58 17.09 12.63
C GLY A 468 11.69 17.92 11.97
N PRO A 469 12.92 18.06 12.53
CA PRO A 469 13.99 18.71 11.82
C PRO A 469 14.53 17.86 10.67
N GLN A 470 14.91 18.55 9.61
CA GLN A 470 15.65 17.99 8.48
C GLN A 470 17.14 18.31 8.65
N ILE A 471 18.01 17.29 8.58
CA ILE A 471 19.46 17.53 8.59
C ILE A 471 19.85 18.36 7.36
N GLY A 472 20.69 19.37 7.59
CA GLY A 472 21.19 20.31 6.57
C GLY A 472 20.41 21.62 6.45
N ILE A 473 19.25 21.76 7.10
CA ILE A 473 18.40 22.98 7.01
C ILE A 473 18.35 23.77 8.33
N GLY A 474 18.88 23.23 9.43
CA GLY A 474 19.04 23.98 10.69
C GLY A 474 17.73 24.32 11.41
N GLY A 475 16.73 23.42 11.40
CA GLY A 475 15.48 23.63 12.13
C GLY A 475 14.40 22.58 11.84
N ALA A 476 13.28 22.67 12.57
CA ALA A 476 12.05 21.92 12.30
C ALA A 476 11.55 22.19 10.86
N THR A 477 10.90 21.23 10.22
CA THR A 477 10.15 21.44 8.98
C THR A 477 8.63 21.53 9.24
N SER A 478 7.90 22.16 8.32
CA SER A 478 6.44 22.11 8.25
C SER A 478 5.93 21.10 7.22
N THR A 479 6.82 20.45 6.47
CA THR A 479 6.43 19.52 5.39
C THR A 479 5.63 18.34 5.93
N VAL A 480 4.59 17.97 5.19
CA VAL A 480 3.80 16.76 5.43
C VAL A 480 4.02 15.81 4.27
N TYR A 481 4.44 14.59 4.58
CA TYR A 481 4.58 13.49 3.63
C TYR A 481 3.50 12.45 3.87
N PHE A 482 3.06 11.78 2.81
CA PHE A 482 2.20 10.62 2.91
C PHE A 482 2.55 9.57 1.85
N ALA A 483 2.29 8.30 2.16
CA ALA A 483 2.52 7.17 1.26
C ALA A 483 1.48 6.06 1.53
N PRO A 484 1.06 5.29 0.51
CA PRO A 484 0.23 4.11 0.71
C PRO A 484 1.02 3.00 1.40
N LEU A 485 0.35 2.25 2.27
CA LEU A 485 0.80 1.01 2.91
C LEU A 485 0.19 -0.16 2.14
N GLN A 486 1.02 -1.09 1.66
CA GLN A 486 0.64 -2.16 0.75
C GLN A 486 0.36 -3.50 1.45
#